data_AF-A0A369AS40-F1
#
_entry.id   AF-A0A369AS40-F1
#
_cell.length_a   1.000
_cell.length_b   1.000
_cell.length_c   1.000
_cell.angle_alpha   90.00
_cell.angle_beta   90.00
_cell.angle_gamma   90.00
#
_symmetry.space_group_name_H-M   'P 1'
#
loop_
_entity.id
_entity.type
_entity.pdbx_description
1 polymer ?
#
loop_
_entity_poly.entity_id
_entity_poly.type
_entity_poly.pdbx_seq_one_letter_code
_entity_poly.pdbx_strand_id
1 'polypeptide(L)'
;MDITNYLLVCLMEESAEIAQAAAKSIRFGLDDSHPERVGETNEDDLLEELYQCIAVVEMLQENKNLKTLTNEEIQCIKNKKKEKMIKYMSYSKEKGQLN
;
A
#
# COMPACT_ATOMS: atom_id res chain seq x y z
N MET A 1 6.57 21.49 -14.82
CA MET A 1 5.60 20.55 -14.23
C MET A 1 4.68 21.35 -13.34
N ASP A 2 3.36 21.16 -13.43
CA ASP A 2 2.42 21.77 -12.47
C ASP A 2 2.30 20.90 -11.20
N ILE A 3 1.60 21.42 -10.19
CA ILE A 3 1.46 20.75 -8.88
C ILE A 3 0.77 19.39 -9.03
N THR A 4 -0.25 19.29 -9.89
CA THR A 4 -0.96 18.02 -10.11
C THR A 4 -0.03 16.94 -10.67
N ASN A 5 0.75 17.27 -11.70
CA ASN A 5 1.68 16.31 -12.29
C ASN A 5 2.79 15.94 -11.30
N TYR A 6 3.25 16.88 -10.48
CA TYR A 6 4.23 16.61 -9.44
C TYR A 6 3.70 15.60 -8.40
N LEU A 7 2.50 15.84 -7.86
CA LEU A 7 1.88 14.93 -6.88
C LEU A 7 1.55 13.56 -7.47
N LEU A 8 1.21 13.48 -8.76
CA LEU A 8 1.02 12.20 -9.44
C LEU A 8 2.33 11.43 -9.65
N VAL A 9 3.46 12.13 -9.83
CA VAL A 9 4.79 11.50 -9.83
C VAL A 9 5.10 10.94 -8.45
N CYS A 10 4.92 11.72 -7.38
CA CYS A 10 5.13 11.23 -6.02
C CYS A 10 4.22 10.01 -5.74
N LEU A 11 2.94 10.06 -6.10
CA LEU A 11 2.03 8.91 -5.92
C LEU A 11 2.55 7.63 -6.60
N MET A 12 3.19 7.77 -7.76
CA MET A 12 3.80 6.66 -8.48
C MET A 12 5.06 6.14 -7.77
N GLU A 13 5.92 7.04 -7.27
CA GLU A 13 7.13 6.71 -6.51
C GLU A 13 6.79 5.92 -5.24
N GLU A 14 5.90 6.46 -4.41
CA GLU A 14 5.45 5.83 -3.17
C GLU A 14 4.78 4.45 -3.42
N SER A 15 4.04 4.33 -4.53
CA SER A 15 3.45 3.04 -4.93
C SER A 15 4.51 2.00 -5.30
N ALA A 16 5.63 2.42 -5.89
CA ALA A 16 6.76 1.55 -6.19
C ALA A 16 7.56 1.17 -4.94
N GLU A 17 7.70 2.09 -3.99
CA GLU A 17 8.36 1.87 -2.70
C GLU A 17 7.57 0.89 -1.83
N ILE A 18 6.23 1.02 -1.74
CA ILE A 18 5.36 0.01 -1.09
C ILE A 18 5.58 -1.37 -1.72
N ALA A 19 5.64 -1.45 -3.05
CA ALA A 19 5.86 -2.72 -3.73
C ALA A 19 7.24 -3.31 -3.42
N GLN A 20 8.27 -2.47 -3.34
CA GLN A 20 9.62 -2.86 -2.97
C GLN A 20 9.69 -3.33 -1.51
N ALA A 21 9.11 -2.59 -0.57
CA ALA A 21 9.05 -2.95 0.85
C ALA A 21 8.32 -4.28 1.05
N ALA A 22 7.13 -4.45 0.45
CA ALA A 22 6.40 -5.72 0.51
C ALA A 22 7.21 -6.89 -0.08
N ALA A 23 7.96 -6.67 -1.16
CA ALA A 23 8.83 -7.69 -1.73
C ALA A 23 10.01 -8.06 -0.80
N LYS A 24 10.57 -7.09 -0.06
CA LYS A 24 11.56 -7.36 0.99
C LYS A 24 10.95 -8.17 2.13
N SER A 25 9.78 -7.78 2.63
CA SER A 25 9.08 -8.50 3.71
C SER A 25 8.76 -9.94 3.33
N ILE A 26 8.38 -10.21 2.06
CA ILE A 26 8.20 -11.58 1.55
C ILE A 26 9.51 -12.37 1.56
N ARG A 27 10.63 -11.72 1.23
CA ARG A 27 11.94 -12.36 1.07
C ARG A 27 12.62 -12.64 2.41
N PHE A 28 12.52 -11.72 3.37
CA PHE A 28 13.31 -11.76 4.60
C PHE A 28 12.46 -11.86 5.87
N GLY A 29 11.14 -11.66 5.78
CA GLY A 29 10.24 -11.60 6.93
C GLY A 29 9.96 -10.15 7.35
N LEU A 30 8.84 -9.94 8.04
CA LEU A 30 8.43 -8.64 8.54
C LEU A 30 9.33 -8.16 9.69
N ASP A 31 9.71 -9.06 10.59
CA ASP A 31 10.53 -8.76 11.77
C ASP A 31 12.04 -8.63 11.47
N ASP A 32 12.45 -8.82 10.21
CA ASP A 32 13.86 -8.69 9.80
C ASP A 32 14.24 -7.22 9.62
N SER A 33 15.52 -6.89 9.80
CA SER A 33 16.05 -5.52 9.74
C SER A 33 17.29 -5.46 8.86
N HIS A 34 17.50 -4.32 8.18
CA HIS A 34 18.73 -4.10 7.44
C HIS A 34 19.94 -4.09 8.41
N PRO A 35 21.06 -4.78 8.09
CA PRO A 35 22.23 -4.85 8.99
C PRO A 35 22.79 -3.49 9.42
N GLU A 36 22.57 -2.46 8.59
CA GLU A 36 23.04 -1.08 8.83
C GLU A 36 21.98 -0.17 9.47
N ARG A 37 20.72 -0.59 9.56
CA ARG A 37 19.61 0.16 10.19
C ARG A 37 19.10 -0.63 11.39
N VAL A 38 19.79 -0.45 12.51
CA VAL A 38 19.48 -1.18 13.74
C VAL A 38 18.20 -0.62 14.36
N GLY A 39 17.19 -1.49 14.48
CA GLY A 39 15.94 -1.18 15.19
C GLY A 39 14.75 -0.80 14.31
N GLU A 40 14.93 -0.75 12.99
CA GLU A 40 13.84 -0.59 12.01
C GLU A 40 13.58 -1.93 11.33
N THR A 41 12.36 -2.42 11.43
CA THR A 41 11.95 -3.69 10.80
C THR A 41 11.45 -3.46 9.38
N ASN A 42 11.40 -4.53 8.58
CA ASN A 42 10.75 -4.47 7.26
C ASN A 42 9.24 -4.13 7.37
N GLU A 43 8.60 -4.38 8.52
CA GLU A 43 7.26 -3.87 8.81
C GLU A 43 7.25 -2.34 8.96
N ASP A 44 8.20 -1.79 9.71
CA ASP A 44 8.33 -0.33 9.90
C ASP A 44 8.55 0.37 8.55
N ASP A 45 9.48 -0.13 7.72
CA ASP A 45 9.71 0.35 6.36
C ASP A 45 8.39 0.33 5.55
N LEU A 46 7.66 -0.80 5.56
CA LEU A 46 6.40 -0.92 4.79
C LEU A 46 5.31 0.04 5.28
N LEU A 47 5.21 0.25 6.59
CA LEU A 47 4.26 1.19 7.18
C LEU A 47 4.60 2.63 6.80
N GLU A 48 5.87 3.00 6.81
CA GLU A 48 6.33 4.32 6.40
C GLU A 48 5.87 4.64 4.97
N GLU A 49 6.22 3.80 3.98
CA GLU A 49 5.83 4.04 2.58
C GLU A 49 4.30 4.04 2.39
N LEU A 50 3.57 3.23 3.17
CA LEU A 50 2.11 3.22 3.15
C LEU A 50 1.53 4.57 3.59
N TYR A 51 2.05 5.15 4.67
CA TYR A 51 1.56 6.41 5.19
C TYR A 51 2.05 7.62 4.38
N GLN A 52 3.24 7.56 3.78
CA GLN A 52 3.70 8.57 2.82
C GLN A 52 2.80 8.59 1.57
N CYS A 53 2.47 7.42 1.02
CA CYS A 53 1.48 7.30 -0.07
C CYS A 53 0.11 7.89 0.31
N ILE A 54 -0.38 7.63 1.53
CA ILE A 54 -1.64 8.21 2.03
C ILE A 54 -1.54 9.74 2.08
N ALA A 55 -0.44 10.30 2.58
CA ALA A 55 -0.23 11.74 2.63
C ALA A 55 -0.26 12.38 1.23
N VAL A 56 0.33 11.72 0.21
CA VAL A 56 0.25 12.20 -1.18
C VAL A 56 -1.20 12.19 -1.70
N VAL A 57 -1.98 11.16 -1.38
CA VAL A 57 -3.42 11.11 -1.73
C VAL A 57 -4.21 12.22 -1.04
N GLU A 58 -3.93 12.50 0.22
CA GLU A 58 -4.54 13.61 0.97
C GLU A 58 -4.23 14.95 0.31
N MET A 59 -2.96 15.20 -0.04
CA MET A 59 -2.56 16.42 -0.76
C MET A 59 -3.27 16.56 -2.12
N LEU A 60 -3.42 15.47 -2.88
CA LEU A 60 -4.18 15.47 -4.14
C LEU A 60 -5.65 15.83 -3.91
N GLN A 61 -6.25 15.39 -2.81
CA GLN A 61 -7.63 15.72 -2.45
C GLN A 61 -7.79 17.17 -1.98
N GLU A 62 -6.88 17.66 -1.13
CA GLU A 62 -6.85 19.05 -0.66
C GLU A 62 -6.71 20.05 -1.81
N ASN A 63 -5.86 19.72 -2.78
CA ASN A 63 -5.68 20.52 -4.00
C ASN A 63 -6.81 20.34 -5.03
N LYS A 64 -7.86 19.57 -4.69
CA LYS A 64 -9.02 19.27 -5.56
C LYS A 64 -8.64 18.58 -6.87
N ASN A 65 -7.48 17.93 -6.92
CA ASN A 65 -7.06 17.11 -8.05
C ASN A 65 -7.73 15.73 -8.02
N LEU A 66 -8.03 15.22 -6.82
CA LEU A 66 -8.87 14.06 -6.59
C LEU A 66 -10.09 14.43 -5.76
N LYS A 67 -11.20 13.72 -5.98
CA LYS A 67 -12.36 13.82 -5.11
C LYS A 67 -12.11 13.05 -3.81
N THR A 68 -12.58 13.60 -2.70
CA THR A 68 -12.73 12.88 -1.45
C THR A 68 -14.03 12.08 -1.49
N LEU A 69 -13.95 10.78 -1.23
CA LEU A 69 -15.11 9.90 -1.15
C LEU A 69 -15.75 9.96 0.24
N THR A 70 -17.04 9.64 0.34
CA THR A 70 -17.67 9.48 1.66
C THR A 70 -17.18 8.21 2.34
N ASN A 71 -17.36 8.13 3.67
CA ASN A 71 -17.02 6.92 4.43
C ASN A 71 -17.78 5.70 3.90
N GLU A 72 -19.04 5.85 3.51
CA GLU A 72 -19.86 4.76 2.95
C GLU A 72 -19.29 4.26 1.62
N GLU A 73 -18.89 5.17 0.72
CA GLU A 73 -18.26 4.83 -0.55
C GLU A 73 -16.94 4.09 -0.34
N ILE A 74 -16.09 4.59 0.58
CA ILE A 74 -14.81 3.97 0.94
C ILE A 74 -15.04 2.56 1.49
N GLN A 75 -15.99 2.38 2.41
CA GLN A 75 -16.29 1.05 2.97
C GLN A 75 -16.84 0.10 1.92
N CYS A 76 -17.69 0.58 1.01
CA CYS A 76 -18.19 -0.22 -0.11
C CYS A 76 -17.04 -0.75 -0.99
N ILE A 77 -16.07 0.09 -1.33
CA ILE A 77 -14.89 -0.31 -2.11
C ILE A 77 -14.04 -1.33 -1.34
N LYS A 78 -13.76 -1.07 -0.05
CA LYS A 78 -12.97 -1.96 0.81
C LYS A 78 -13.63 -3.34 0.95
N ASN A 79 -14.94 -3.40 1.20
CA ASN A 79 -15.67 -4.65 1.36
C ASN A 79 -15.65 -5.50 0.07
N LYS A 80 -15.91 -4.90 -1.08
CA LYS A 80 -15.81 -5.59 -2.39
C LYS A 80 -14.41 -6.18 -2.62
N LYS A 81 -13.35 -5.44 -2.28
CA LYS A 81 -11.97 -5.93 -2.39
C LYS A 81 -11.71 -7.10 -1.43
N LYS A 82 -12.15 -7.00 -0.18
CA LYS A 82 -12.01 -8.08 0.84
C LYS A 82 -12.72 -9.36 0.40
N GLU A 83 -13.98 -9.26 -0.03
CA GLU A 83 -14.76 -10.40 -0.54
C GLU A 83 -14.04 -11.09 -1.70
N LYS A 84 -13.54 -10.31 -2.66
CA LYS A 84 -12.77 -10.82 -3.80
C LYS A 84 -11.47 -11.51 -3.35
N MET A 85 -10.74 -10.94 -2.39
CA MET A 85 -9.53 -11.55 -1.84
C MET A 85 -9.82 -12.86 -1.14
N ILE A 86 -10.83 -12.91 -0.25
CA ILE A 86 -11.24 -14.14 0.45
C ILE A 86 -11.57 -15.23 -0.57
N LYS A 87 -12.33 -14.91 -1.62
CA LYS A 87 -12.63 -15.86 -2.70
C LYS A 87 -11.37 -16.43 -3.35
N TYR A 88 -10.38 -15.60 -3.69
CA TYR A 88 -9.14 -16.08 -4.30
C TYR A 88 -8.23 -16.82 -3.33
N MET A 89 -8.20 -16.44 -2.05
CA MET A 89 -7.48 -17.18 -1.02
C MET A 89 -8.04 -18.60 -0.88
N SER A 90 -9.37 -18.75 -0.79
CA SER A 90 -10.01 -20.07 -0.76
C SER A 90 -9.67 -20.89 -1.99
N TYR A 91 -9.75 -20.29 -3.18
CA TYR A 91 -9.38 -20.96 -4.43
C TYR A 91 -7.90 -21.38 -4.47
N SER A 92 -7.00 -20.53 -3.96
CA SER A 92 -5.56 -20.84 -3.88
C SER A 92 -5.29 -22.01 -2.93
N LYS A 93 -6.01 -22.07 -1.79
CA LYS A 93 -5.97 -23.20 -0.85
C LYS A 93 -6.45 -24.50 -1.48
N GLU A 94 -7.58 -24.46 -2.20
CA GLU A 94 -8.11 -25.62 -2.94
C GLU A 94 -7.10 -26.15 -3.98
N LYS A 95 -6.25 -25.28 -4.53
CA LYS A 95 -5.19 -25.63 -5.48
C LYS A 95 -3.85 -26.00 -4.83
N GLY A 96 -3.77 -26.00 -3.51
CA GLY A 96 -2.53 -26.27 -2.76
C GLY A 96 -1.43 -25.24 -3.01
N GLN A 97 -1.79 -24.02 -3.45
CA GLN A 97 -0.84 -22.92 -3.68
C GLN A 97 -0.75 -21.97 -2.47
N LEU A 98 -1.69 -22.08 -1.52
CA LEU A 98 -1.68 -21.39 -0.24
C LEU A 98 -1.93 -22.44 0.85
N ASN A 99 -1.05 -22.50 1.85
CA ASN A 99 -1.18 -23.43 2.97
C ASN A 99 -2.15 -22.91 4.04
#